data_AF-A0A9X5HAE2-F1
#
_entry.id   AF-A0A9X5HAE2-F1
#
_cell.length_a   1.000
_cell.length_b   1.000
_cell.length_c   1.000
_cell.angle_alpha   90.00
_cell.angle_beta   90.00
_cell.angle_gamma   90.00
#
_symmetry.space_group_name_H-M   'P 1'
#
loop_
_entity.id
_entity.type
_entity.pdbx_description
1 polymer ?
#
loop_
_entity_poly.entity_id
_entity_poly.type
_entity_poly.pdbx_seq_one_letter_code
_entity_poly.pdbx_strand_id
1 'polypeptide(L)' 'MSKAPEGRIRVRAHYRRKPTARSARRMSGWAVAGVVAGVWLWGQVFGFGDAAATPPPSVPAPSVSAPAAR' A
#
# COMPACT_ATOMS: atom_id res chain seq x y z
N MET A 1 49.40 2.54 4.37
CA MET A 1 48.42 1.46 4.12
C MET A 1 47.62 1.78 2.87
N SER A 2 47.55 0.87 1.88
CA SER A 2 46.73 1.08 0.69
C SER A 2 45.25 1.21 1.07
N LYS A 3 44.60 2.28 0.59
CA LYS A 3 43.16 2.51 0.79
C LYS A 3 42.38 1.36 0.14
N ALA A 4 41.30 0.92 0.77
CA ALA A 4 40.45 -0.13 0.22
C ALA A 4 39.73 0.38 -1.05
N PRO A 5 39.51 -0.47 -2.07
CA PRO A 5 38.69 -0.13 -3.24
C PRO A 5 37.29 0.33 -2.84
N GLU A 6 36.70 1.22 -3.64
CA GLU A 6 35.37 1.78 -3.36
C GLU A 6 34.32 0.67 -3.17
N GLY A 7 33.43 0.86 -2.19
CA GLY A 7 32.42 -0.15 -1.82
C GLY A 7 32.96 -1.42 -1.13
N ARG A 8 34.24 -1.49 -0.75
CA ARG A 8 34.81 -2.63 0.01
C ARG A 8 35.39 -2.19 1.37
N ILE A 9 35.32 -3.08 2.36
CA ILE A 9 35.99 -2.94 3.67
C ILE A 9 37.11 -3.97 3.73
N ARG A 10 38.29 -3.53 4.19
CA ARG A 10 39.38 -4.44 4.54
C ARG A 10 39.10 -5.05 5.90
N VAL A 11 38.92 -6.37 5.96
CA VAL A 11 38.74 -7.13 7.21
C VAL A 11 39.94 -8.05 7.35
N ARG A 12 40.81 -7.78 8.33
CA ARG A 12 42.08 -8.49 8.52
C ARG A 12 42.90 -8.52 7.22
N ALA A 13 42.92 -9.66 6.54
CA ALA A 13 43.72 -9.93 5.34
C ALA A 13 42.93 -9.85 4.02
N HIS A 14 41.58 -9.80 4.03
CA HIS A 14 40.77 -9.83 2.82
C HIS A 14 39.76 -8.69 2.72
N TYR A 15 39.35 -8.37 1.50
CA TYR A 15 38.31 -7.38 1.23
C TYR A 15 36.94 -8.03 1.22
N ARG A 16 36.05 -7.55 2.10
CA ARG A 16 34.62 -7.87 2.04
C ARG A 16 33.87 -6.74 1.35
N ARG A 17 32.77 -7.07 0.65
CA ARG A 17 31.84 -6.02 0.19
C ARG A 17 31.31 -5.28 1.40
N LYS A 18 31.30 -3.95 1.33
CA LYS A 18 30.51 -3.17 2.28
C LYS A 18 29.08 -3.69 2.18
N PRO A 19 28.41 -4.02 3.30
CA PRO A 19 26.98 -3.91 3.33
C PRO A 19 26.68 -2.42 3.13
N THR A 20 26.77 -1.96 1.88
CA THR A 20 26.17 -0.71 1.50
C THR A 20 24.71 -0.90 1.81
N ALA A 21 24.11 0.07 2.50
CA ALA A 21 22.71 0.04 2.81
C ALA A 21 21.91 0.22 1.51
N ARG A 22 21.99 -0.76 0.60
CA ARG A 22 21.17 -0.89 -0.59
C ARG A 22 19.69 -1.02 -0.21
N SER A 23 19.41 -1.28 1.08
CA SER A 23 18.09 -1.19 1.71
C SER A 23 17.74 0.18 2.30
N ALA A 24 18.68 1.10 2.52
CA ALA A 24 18.37 2.42 3.11
C ALA A 24 17.59 3.34 2.15
N ARG A 25 17.50 2.97 0.87
CA ARG A 25 16.63 3.63 -0.10
C ARG A 25 15.32 2.87 -0.36
N ARG A 26 14.97 1.92 0.51
CA ARG A 26 13.63 1.34 0.52
C ARG A 26 12.87 2.05 1.63
N MET A 27 11.86 2.83 1.25
CA MET A 27 10.90 3.38 2.19
C MET A 27 10.38 2.22 3.06
N SER A 28 10.33 2.40 4.39
CA SER A 28 9.77 1.38 5.29
C SER A 28 8.42 0.93 4.75
N GLY A 29 8.11 -0.38 4.78
CA GLY A 29 6.81 -0.88 4.30
C GLY A 29 5.63 -0.16 4.94
N TRP A 30 5.79 0.28 6.20
CA TRP A 30 4.84 1.10 6.94
C TRP A 30 4.68 2.52 6.38
N ALA A 31 5.75 3.12 5.86
CA ALA A 31 5.66 4.42 5.20
C ALA A 31 4.86 4.31 3.90
N VAL A 32 5.07 3.23 3.13
CA VAL A 32 4.26 2.95 1.93
C VAL A 32 2.79 2.73 2.30
N ALA A 33 2.52 1.92 3.32
CA ALA A 33 1.16 1.70 3.81
C ALA A 33 0.48 3.00 4.26
N GLY A 34 1.21 3.86 4.97
CA GLY A 34 0.71 5.18 5.39
C GLY A 34 0.36 6.08 4.21
N VAL A 35 1.20 6.11 3.16
CA VAL A 35 0.90 6.87 1.94
C VAL A 35 -0.34 6.34 1.24
N VAL A 36 -0.47 5.02 1.09
CA VAL A 36 -1.64 4.39 0.46
C VAL A 36 -2.92 4.69 1.25
N ALA A 37 -2.89 4.55 2.57
CA ALA A 37 -4.02 4.86 3.44
C ALA A 37 -4.42 6.34 3.37
N GLY A 38 -3.43 7.24 3.33
CA GLY A 38 -3.65 8.68 3.18
C GLY A 38 -4.32 9.04 1.85
N VAL A 39 -3.85 8.46 0.74
CA VAL A 39 -4.46 8.65 -0.59
C VAL A 39 -5.87 8.10 -0.62
N TRP A 40 -6.10 6.90 -0.07
CA TRP A 40 -7.42 6.29 0.00
C TRP A 40 -8.41 7.16 0.79
N LEU A 41 -8.02 7.61 1.99
CA LEU A 41 -8.84 8.49 2.81
C LEU A 41 -9.11 9.82 2.12
N TRP A 42 -8.11 10.37 1.41
CA TRP A 42 -8.26 11.63 0.68
C TRP A 42 -9.40 11.57 -0.34
N GLY A 43 -9.47 10.52 -1.17
CA GLY A 43 -10.56 10.44 -2.14
C GLY A 43 -11.88 9.91 -1.59
N GLN A 44 -11.94 9.45 -0.33
CA GLN A 44 -13.21 9.35 0.40
C GLN A 44 -13.72 10.75 0.82
N VAL A 45 -12.82 11.65 1.25
CA VAL A 45 -13.18 12.99 1.75
C VAL A 45 -13.48 13.98 0.62
N PHE A 46 -12.65 14.01 -0.41
CA PHE A 46 -12.74 14.99 -1.51
C PHE A 46 -13.36 14.42 -2.79
N GLY A 47 -13.58 13.09 -2.83
CA GLY A 47 -13.99 12.38 -4.02
C GLY A 47 -12.81 12.12 -4.96
N PHE A 48 -12.67 10.87 -5.41
CA PHE A 48 -11.94 10.57 -6.64
C PHE A 48 -12.91 10.84 -7.79
N GLY A 49 -12.67 11.88 -8.61
CA GLY A 49 -13.62 12.34 -9.63
C GLY A 49 -14.32 11.20 -10.38
N ASP A 50 -15.66 11.27 -10.41
CA ASP A 50 -16.64 10.37 -11.04
C ASP A 50 -16.07 9.14 -11.78
N ALA A 51 -15.73 8.09 -11.04
CA ALA A 51 -15.49 6.76 -11.61
C ALA A 51 -15.99 5.62 -10.70
N ALA A 52 -16.95 5.90 -9.83
CA ALA A 52 -17.73 4.86 -9.18
C ALA A 52 -19.17 5.02 -9.66
N ALA A 53 -19.50 4.30 -10.73
CA ALA A 53 -20.89 4.03 -11.07
C ALA A 53 -21.53 3.41 -9.82
N THR A 54 -22.36 4.18 -9.13
CA THR A 54 -23.20 3.71 -8.03
C THR A 54 -23.93 2.45 -8.53
N PRO A 55 -23.71 1.25 -7.94
CA PRO A 55 -24.58 0.13 -8.25
C PRO A 55 -26.00 0.57 -7.89
N PRO A 56 -26.99 0.37 -8.78
CA PRO A 56 -28.35 0.82 -8.51
C PRO A 56 -28.81 0.27 -7.16
N PRO A 57 -29.52 1.06 -6.34
CA PRO A 57 -29.98 0.59 -5.04
C PRO A 57 -30.77 -0.70 -5.26
N SER A 58 -30.38 -1.77 -4.55
CA SER A 58 -31.13 -3.01 -4.56
C SER A 58 -32.50 -2.72 -3.95
N VAL A 59 -33.50 -2.50 -4.79
CA VAL A 59 -34.89 -2.35 -4.35
C VAL A 59 -35.26 -3.68 -3.68
N PRO A 60 -35.52 -3.71 -2.36
CA PRO A 60 -36.04 -4.93 -1.75
C PRO A 60 -37.41 -5.20 -2.37
N ALA A 61 -37.58 -6.36 -3.00
CA ALA A 61 -38.87 -6.78 -3.52
C ALA A 61 -39.88 -6.78 -2.36
N PRO A 62 -41.03 -6.09 -2.47
CA PRO A 62 -42.03 -6.15 -1.42
C PRO A 62 -42.50 -7.60 -1.31
N SER A 63 -42.20 -8.25 -0.18
CA SER A 63 -42.75 -9.54 0.19
C SER A 63 -44.26 -9.42 0.18
N VAL A 64 -44.91 -10.02 -0.82
CA VAL A 64 -46.36 -9.99 -0.97
C VAL A 64 -46.97 -10.70 0.23
N SER A 65 -47.53 -9.94 1.18
CA SER A 65 -48.41 -10.48 2.20
C SER A 65 -49.66 -11.01 1.49
N ALA A 66 -49.74 -12.32 1.28
CA ALA A 66 -50.96 -12.96 0.82
C ALA A 66 -51.99 -12.94 1.96
N PRO A 67 -53.21 -12.41 1.77
CA PRO A 67 -54.28 -12.62 2.74
C PRO A 67 -54.69 -14.09 2.71
N ALA A 68 -54.77 -14.72 3.88
CA ALA A 68 -55.31 -16.07 4.02
C ALA A 68 -56.79 -16.07 3.59
N ALA A 69 -57.11 -16.77 2.51
CA ALA A 69 -58.48 -17.01 2.11
C ALA A 69 -59.02 -18.24 2.87
N ARG A 70 -60.01 -17.96 3.73
CA ARG A 70 -60.86 -18.85 4.54
C ARG A 70 -60.27 -19.46 5.80
#